data_AF-W9UTX4-F1
#
_entry.id   AF-W9UTX4-F1
#
_cell.length_a   1.000
_cell.length_b   1.000
_cell.length_c   1.000
_cell.angle_alpha   90.00
_cell.angle_beta   90.00
_cell.angle_gamma   90.00
#
_symmetry.space_group_name_H-M   'P 1'
#
loop_
_entity.id
_entity.type
_entity.pdbx_description
1 polymer ?
#
loop_
_entity_poly.entity_id
_entity_poly.type
_entity_poly.pdbx_seq_one_letter_code
_entity_poly.pdbx_strand_id
1 'polypeptide(L)' 'MTSIASEGHASVMLEFDAGFDPHKALQDVRQKVDTARTKLPSEADEPRVHEINVALFPVISIALSGPFQKLN' A
#
# COMPACT_ATOMS: atom_id res chain seq x y z
N MET A 1 3.43 9.34 1.92
CA MET A 1 1.97 9.30 2.22
C MET A 1 1.25 10.04 1.14
N THR A 2 0.19 9.44 0.61
CA THR A 2 -0.63 9.98 -0.47
C THR A 2 -2.08 9.85 -0.06
N SER A 3 -2.92 10.85 -0.35
CA SER A 3 -4.35 10.82 -0.02
C SER A 3 -5.19 11.17 -1.25
N ILE A 4 -6.30 10.47 -1.42
CA ILE A 4 -7.26 10.69 -2.50
C ILE A 4 -8.65 10.79 -1.88
N ALA A 5 -9.44 11.76 -2.33
CA ALA A 5 -10.83 11.91 -1.95
C ALA A 5 -11.69 12.16 -3.19
N SER A 6 -12.87 11.54 -3.20
CA SER A 6 -13.91 11.71 -4.19
C SER A 6 -15.27 11.60 -3.48
N GLU A 7 -16.35 11.86 -4.20
CA GLU A 7 -17.69 11.67 -3.65
C GLU A 7 -17.86 10.26 -3.09
N GLY A 8 -18.32 10.15 -1.84
CA GLY A 8 -18.54 8.89 -1.14
C GLY A 8 -17.28 8.06 -0.83
N HIS A 9 -16.07 8.57 -1.09
CA HIS A 9 -14.85 7.79 -0.91
C HIS A 9 -13.63 8.64 -0.53
N ALA A 10 -12.88 8.19 0.46
CA ALA A 10 -11.55 8.71 0.76
C ALA A 10 -10.60 7.55 1.06
N SER A 11 -9.35 7.69 0.63
CA SER A 11 -8.28 6.73 0.91
C SER A 11 -6.98 7.46 1.26
N VAL A 12 -6.20 6.83 2.13
CA VAL A 12 -4.87 7.28 2.51
C VAL A 12 -3.92 6.10 2.35
N MET A 13 -2.89 6.30 1.54
CA MET A 13 -1.82 5.34 1.31
C MET A 13 -0.59 5.72 2.15
N LEU A 14 -0.13 4.78 2.97
CA LEU A 14 1.10 4.90 3.74
C LEU A 14 2.13 3.94 3.15
N GLU A 15 3.30 4.47 2.82
CA GLU A 15 4.44 3.71 2.31
C GLU A 15 5.55 3.81 3.35
N PHE A 16 6.24 2.70 3.57
CA PHE A 16 7.29 2.57 4.57
C PHE A 16 8.59 2.15 3.88
N ASP A 17 9.72 2.65 4.37
CA ASP A 17 11.04 2.23 3.90
C ASP A 17 11.33 0.78 4.29
N ALA A 18 12.15 0.11 3.48
CA ALA A 18 12.58 -1.26 3.75
C ALA A 18 13.28 -1.39 5.12
N GLY A 19 13.04 -2.51 5.80
CA GLY A 19 13.62 -2.79 7.12
C GLY A 19 12.78 -2.33 8.32
N PHE A 20 11.61 -1.72 8.08
CA PHE A 20 10.62 -1.47 9.15
C PHE A 20 9.98 -2.76 9.69
N ASP A 21 9.39 -2.69 10.88
CA ASP A 21 8.55 -3.75 11.44
C ASP A 21 7.10 -3.61 10.95
N PRO A 22 6.61 -4.50 10.07
CA PRO A 22 5.26 -4.39 9.50
C PRO A 22 4.16 -4.64 10.54
N HIS A 23 4.40 -5.47 11.54
CA HIS A 23 3.41 -5.76 12.58
C HIS A 23 3.22 -4.53 13.48
N LYS A 24 4.31 -3.91 13.90
CA LYS A 24 4.27 -2.68 14.68
C LYS A 24 3.64 -1.53 13.89
N ALA A 25 4.01 -1.36 12.63
CA ALA A 25 3.44 -0.31 11.78
C ALA A 25 1.93 -0.48 11.58
N LEU A 26 1.46 -1.72 11.33
CA LEU A 26 0.03 -2.00 11.20
C LEU A 26 -0.73 -1.69 12.50
N GLN A 27 -0.17 -2.06 13.66
CA GLN A 27 -0.76 -1.76 14.97
C GLN A 27 -0.84 -0.25 15.20
N ASP A 28 0.24 0.48 14.97
CA ASP A 28 0.31 1.94 15.14
C ASP A 28 -0.70 2.66 14.24
N VAL A 29 -0.83 2.21 12.98
CA VAL A 29 -1.81 2.77 12.03
C VAL A 29 -3.24 2.50 12.49
N ARG A 30 -3.57 1.28 12.90
CA ARG A 30 -4.92 0.94 13.42
C ARG A 30 -5.28 1.81 14.62
N GLN A 31 -4.37 1.95 15.60
CA GLN A 31 -4.62 2.78 16.78
C GLN A 31 -4.86 4.25 16.42
N LYS A 32 -4.10 4.79 15.45
CA LYS A 32 -4.29 6.17 14.99
C LYS A 32 -5.60 6.35 14.24
N VAL A 33 -6.01 5.38 13.43
CA VAL A 33 -7.30 5.37 12.74
C VAL A 33 -8.45 5.31 13.76
N ASP A 34 -8.35 4.45 14.77
CA ASP A 34 -9.35 4.36 15.85
C ASP A 34 -9.49 5.69 16.62
N THR A 35 -8.36 6.37 16.86
CA THR A 35 -8.35 7.70 17.49
C THR A 35 -8.98 8.76 16.58
N ALA A 36 -8.76 8.66 15.27
CA ALA A 36 -9.32 9.60 14.29
C ALA A 36 -10.80 9.34 14.02
N ARG A 37 -11.28 8.11 14.20
CA ARG A 37 -12.68 7.70 13.99
C ARG A 37 -13.66 8.61 14.72
N THR A 38 -13.34 9.04 15.94
CA THR A 38 -14.22 9.93 16.73
C THR A 38 -14.35 11.34 16.15
N LYS A 39 -13.53 11.69 15.16
CA LYS A 39 -13.53 12.98 14.47
C LYS A 39 -14.20 12.89 13.09
N LEU A 40 -14.62 11.69 12.67
CA LEU A 40 -15.34 11.51 11.41
C LEU A 40 -16.82 11.91 11.58
N PRO A 41 -17.47 12.36 10.49
CA PRO A 41 -18.91 12.59 10.49
C PRO A 41 -19.69 11.34 10.87
N SER A 42 -20.86 11.50 11.49
CA SER A 42 -21.71 10.40 11.97
C SER A 42 -22.22 9.46 10.88
N GLU A 43 -22.32 9.99 9.66
CA GLU A 43 -22.77 9.33 8.45
C GLU A 43 -21.64 8.62 7.70
N ALA A 44 -20.39 8.76 8.15
CA ALA A 44 -19.26 8.08 7.55
C ALA A 44 -19.26 6.59 7.95
N ASP A 45 -18.98 5.72 6.98
CA ASP A 45 -18.74 4.30 7.24
C ASP A 45 -17.49 4.07 8.11
N GLU A 46 -17.44 2.91 8.76
CA GLU A 46 -16.27 2.48 9.53
C GLU A 46 -15.00 2.45 8.67
N PRO A 47 -13.92 3.14 9.08
CA PRO A 47 -12.67 3.13 8.34
C PRO A 47 -12.06 1.72 8.35
N ARG A 48 -11.50 1.30 7.21
CA ARG A 48 -10.85 0.00 7.06
C ARG A 48 -9.35 0.20 6.84
N VAL A 49 -8.55 -0.60 7.55
CA VAL A 49 -7.09 -0.62 7.40
C VAL A 49 -6.68 -1.92 6.71
N HIS A 50 -6.09 -1.79 5.53
CA HIS A 50 -5.60 -2.92 4.73
C HIS A 50 -4.07 -2.86 4.65
N GLU A 51 -3.42 -3.98 4.97
CA GLU A 51 -2.00 -4.16 4.73
C GLU A 51 -1.79 -4.63 3.29
N ILE A 52 -0.83 -4.01 2.59
CA ILE A 52 -0.36 -4.45 1.28
C ILE A 52 1.11 -4.83 1.42
N ASN A 53 1.38 -6.13 1.42
CA ASN A 53 2.74 -6.65 1.52
C ASN A 53 3.29 -7.00 0.14
N VAL A 54 4.02 -6.05 -0.45
CA VAL A 54 4.63 -6.21 -1.78
C VAL A 54 5.71 -7.30 -1.84
N ALA A 55 6.29 -7.69 -0.71
CA ALA A 55 7.27 -8.78 -0.66
C ALA A 55 6.65 -10.16 -0.95
N LEU A 56 5.32 -10.27 -0.82
CA LEU A 56 4.59 -11.49 -1.19
C LEU A 56 4.23 -11.52 -2.68
N PHE A 57 4.49 -10.45 -3.43
CA PHE A 57 4.27 -10.46 -4.87
C PHE A 57 5.39 -11.24 -5.58
N PRO A 58 5.04 -12.09 -6.55
CA PRO A 58 6.03 -12.90 -7.25
C PRO A 58 6.99 -12.02 -8.04
N VAL A 59 8.29 -12.27 -7.87
CA VAL A 59 9.33 -11.67 -8.71
C VAL A 59 9.49 -12.53 -9.96
N ILE A 60 9.16 -11.98 -11.12
CA ILE A 60 9.34 -12.65 -12.41
C ILE A 60 10.62 -12.12 -13.06
N SER A 61 11.60 -13.00 -13.28
CA SER A 61 12.79 -12.69 -14.07
C SER A 61 12.64 -13.26 -15.47
N ILE A 62 12.62 -12.39 -16.49
CA ILE A 62 12.52 -12.78 -17.90
C ILE A 62 13.88 -12.57 -18.56
N ALA A 63 14.45 -13.65 -19.12
CA ALA A 63 15.63 -13.57 -19.96
C ALA A 63 15.21 -13.77 -21.43
N LEU A 64 15.48 -12.77 -22.28
CA LEU A 64 15.27 -12.85 -23.71
C LEU A 64 16.62 -13.02 -24.41
N SER A 65 16.79 -14.10 -25.16
CA SER A 65 17.99 -14.37 -25.94
C SER A 65 17.64 -14.69 -27.39
N GLY A 66 18.50 -14.30 -28.32
CA GLY A 66 18.40 -14.62 -29.74
C GLY A 66 19.79 -14.71 -30.38
N PRO A 67 19.92 -15.37 -31.55
CA PRO A 67 21.19 -15.47 -32.25
C PRO A 67 21.70 -14.08 -32.67
N PHE A 68 22.97 -13.78 -32.37
CA PHE A 68 23.65 -12.62 -32.91
C PHE A 68 24.00 -12.86 -34.38
N GLN A 69 23.25 -12.25 -35.30
CA GLN A 69 23.59 -12.26 -36.72
C GLN A 69 24.47 -11.04 -37.04
N LYS A 70 25.73 -11.29 -37.37
CA LYS A 70 26.61 -10.26 -37.94
C LYS A 70 26.18 -10.02 -39.38
N LEU A 71 25.81 -8.78 -39.75
CA LEU A 71 25.58 -8.43 -41.14
C LEU A 71 26.90 -8.50 -41.91
N ASN A 72 26.84 -9.12 -43.10
CA ASN A 72 27.94 -9.25 -44.05
C ASN A 72 28.11 -7.97 -44.88
#